data_AF-A0A383AIM1-F1
#
_entry.id   AF-A0A383AIM1-F1
#
_cell.length_a   1.000
_cell.length_b   1.000
_cell.length_c   1.000
_cell.angle_alpha   90.00
_cell.angle_beta   90.00
_cell.angle_gamma   90.00
#
_symmetry.space_group_name_H-M   'P 1'
#
loop_
_entity.id
_entity.type
_entity.pdbx_description
1 polymer ?
#
loop_
_entity_poly.entity_id
_entity_poly.type
_entity_poly.pdbx_seq_one_letter_code
_entity_poly.pdbx_strand_id
1 'polypeptide(L)'
;MRALPIYLYLALLTFPLTPALGEAPGAVDAQSQYERGIEALKAKDGPTASAALETCLELTPKDTPLYLECQWELGWAYWLQNDWVKVVPLWEEVVERDPSRPEGRERLETARANLKVAQMSRQSAASASDSFVSKASSGAQLRLRAVGDLMIGTTFPEGYLPPDDASQTFNDVGAWLQDADLTFGNLEGPICDHGATKKCDPNK
;
A
#
# COMPACT_ATOMS: atom_id res chain seq x y z
N MET A 1 -12.41 -85.08 -23.07
CA MET A 1 -12.59 -84.28 -24.31
C MET A 1 -14.05 -83.93 -24.47
N ARG A 2 -14.40 -82.65 -24.24
CA ARG A 2 -15.51 -81.90 -24.83
C ARG A 2 -15.37 -80.47 -24.32
N ALA A 3 -14.97 -79.59 -25.22
CA ALA A 3 -14.71 -78.18 -24.97
C ALA A 3 -16.04 -77.41 -24.83
N LEU A 4 -16.14 -76.54 -23.83
CA LEU A 4 -17.18 -75.50 -23.74
C LEU A 4 -16.60 -74.17 -24.24
N PRO A 5 -17.37 -73.37 -25.01
CA PRO A 5 -16.89 -72.09 -25.53
C PRO A 5 -17.01 -70.99 -24.48
N ILE A 6 -15.94 -70.18 -24.42
CA ILE A 6 -15.80 -68.97 -23.63
C ILE A 6 -16.63 -67.87 -24.30
N TYR A 7 -17.69 -67.40 -23.65
CA TYR A 7 -18.39 -66.17 -24.06
C TYR A 7 -17.74 -64.96 -23.37
N LEU A 8 -16.96 -64.22 -24.14
CA LEU A 8 -16.37 -62.94 -23.77
C LEU A 8 -17.46 -61.85 -23.83
N TYR A 9 -18.03 -61.47 -22.69
CA TYR A 9 -18.93 -60.32 -22.60
C TYR A 9 -18.08 -59.04 -22.57
N LEU A 10 -17.99 -58.37 -23.72
CA LEU A 10 -17.40 -57.03 -23.85
C LEU A 10 -18.46 -56.00 -23.41
N ALA A 11 -18.42 -55.56 -22.15
CA ALA A 11 -19.25 -54.46 -21.67
C ALA A 11 -18.63 -53.12 -22.14
N LEU A 12 -19.08 -52.64 -23.29
CA LEU A 12 -18.86 -51.26 -23.72
C LEU A 12 -19.70 -50.32 -22.84
N LEU A 13 -19.13 -49.83 -21.74
CA LEU A 13 -19.67 -48.68 -21.04
C LEU A 13 -19.33 -47.42 -21.85
N THR A 14 -20.30 -47.01 -22.66
CA THR A 14 -20.33 -45.70 -23.31
C THR A 14 -20.47 -44.62 -22.25
N PHE A 15 -19.38 -43.94 -21.91
CA PHE A 15 -19.47 -42.63 -21.28
C PHE A 15 -20.10 -41.66 -22.29
N PRO A 16 -21.20 -40.96 -21.96
CA PRO A 16 -21.61 -39.84 -22.79
C PRO A 16 -20.50 -38.79 -22.68
N LEU A 17 -19.80 -38.54 -23.78
CA LEU A 17 -19.03 -37.31 -23.96
C LEU A 17 -20.07 -36.18 -23.88
N THR A 18 -20.19 -35.57 -22.70
CA THR A 18 -20.75 -34.23 -22.62
C THR A 18 -19.79 -33.35 -23.42
N PRO A 19 -20.21 -32.67 -24.49
CA PRO A 19 -19.35 -31.68 -25.09
C PRO A 19 -19.07 -30.64 -24.00
N ALA A 20 -17.80 -30.47 -23.63
CA ALA A 20 -17.37 -29.27 -22.93
C ALA A 20 -17.90 -28.11 -23.79
N LEU A 21 -18.77 -27.28 -23.21
CA LEU A 21 -19.17 -26.03 -23.82
C LEU A 21 -17.86 -25.28 -24.10
N GLY A 22 -17.48 -25.22 -25.37
CA GLY A 22 -16.36 -24.42 -25.80
C GLY A 22 -16.64 -22.99 -25.42
N GLU A 23 -15.79 -22.43 -24.56
CA GLU A 23 -15.70 -20.98 -24.41
C GLU A 23 -15.45 -20.39 -25.79
N ALA A 24 -16.33 -19.47 -26.19
CA ALA A 24 -16.15 -18.72 -27.41
C ALA A 24 -14.83 -17.94 -27.29
N PRO A 25 -13.89 -18.08 -28.23
CA PRO A 25 -12.66 -17.29 -28.20
C PRO A 25 -13.05 -15.81 -28.42
N GLY A 26 -12.94 -15.00 -27.36
CA GLY A 26 -13.15 -13.56 -27.42
C GLY A 26 -14.16 -12.96 -26.44
N ALA A 27 -14.76 -13.73 -25.52
CA ALA A 27 -15.51 -13.14 -24.41
C ALA A 27 -14.53 -12.71 -23.30
N VAL A 28 -14.58 -11.43 -22.91
CA VAL A 28 -13.90 -10.97 -21.69
C VAL A 28 -14.63 -11.58 -20.50
N ASP A 29 -14.00 -12.51 -19.79
CA ASP A 29 -14.53 -13.08 -18.55
C ASP A 29 -13.88 -12.47 -17.31
N ALA A 30 -14.56 -12.58 -16.17
CA ALA A 30 -14.12 -11.99 -14.90
C ALA A 30 -12.76 -12.52 -14.42
N GLN A 31 -12.50 -13.81 -14.62
CA GLN A 31 -11.27 -14.46 -14.17
C GLN A 31 -10.07 -13.95 -14.96
N SER A 32 -10.21 -13.83 -16.29
CA SER A 32 -9.19 -13.23 -17.16
C SER A 32 -8.89 -11.77 -16.78
N GLN A 33 -9.90 -10.98 -16.40
CA GLN A 33 -9.68 -9.61 -15.93
C GLN A 33 -9.01 -9.55 -14.56
N TYR A 34 -9.35 -10.46 -13.63
CA TYR A 34 -8.65 -10.58 -12.37
C TYR A 34 -7.15 -10.86 -12.60
N GLU A 35 -6.82 -11.87 -13.42
CA GLU A 35 -5.43 -12.24 -13.73
C GLU A 35 -4.64 -11.10 -14.37
N ARG A 36 -5.26 -10.39 -15.33
CA ARG A 36 -4.67 -9.19 -15.93
C ARG A 36 -4.40 -8.10 -14.88
N GLY A 37 -5.34 -7.91 -13.95
CA GLY A 37 -5.18 -7.00 -12.82
C GLY A 37 -3.99 -7.35 -11.93
N ILE A 38 -3.87 -8.62 -11.56
CA ILE A 38 -2.75 -9.14 -10.77
C ILE A 38 -1.41 -8.93 -11.48
N GLU A 39 -1.32 -9.23 -12.79
CA GLU A 39 -0.08 -9.00 -13.54
C GLU A 39 0.31 -7.52 -13.60
N ALA A 40 -0.67 -6.63 -13.77
CA ALA A 40 -0.44 -5.19 -13.70
C ALA A 40 0.02 -4.72 -12.31
N LEU A 41 -0.54 -5.28 -11.22
CA LEU A 41 -0.08 -5.02 -9.85
C LEU A 41 1.37 -5.45 -9.63
N LYS A 42 1.76 -6.64 -10.12
CA LYS A 42 3.15 -7.11 -10.08
C LYS A 42 4.09 -6.17 -10.84
N ALA A 43 3.63 -5.62 -11.96
CA ALA A 43 4.34 -4.62 -12.75
C ALA A 43 4.32 -3.20 -12.14
N LYS A 44 3.62 -3.00 -11.01
CA LYS A 44 3.35 -1.68 -10.39
C LYS A 44 2.61 -0.71 -11.31
N ASP A 45 1.88 -1.22 -12.30
CA ASP A 45 1.03 -0.45 -13.19
C ASP A 45 -0.36 -0.29 -12.57
N GLY A 46 -0.49 0.71 -11.70
CA GLY A 46 -1.74 1.04 -11.00
C GLY A 46 -2.94 1.26 -11.94
N PRO A 47 -2.82 2.12 -12.97
CA PRO A 47 -3.92 2.39 -13.90
C PRO A 47 -4.42 1.16 -14.66
N THR A 48 -3.52 0.34 -15.21
CA THR A 48 -3.92 -0.90 -15.89
C THR A 48 -4.54 -1.89 -14.91
N ALA A 49 -3.99 -2.01 -13.70
CA ALA A 49 -4.52 -2.87 -12.65
C ALA A 49 -5.94 -2.46 -12.26
N SER A 50 -6.19 -1.17 -11.99
CA SER A 50 -7.51 -0.70 -11.58
C SER A 50 -8.55 -0.90 -12.68
N ALA A 51 -8.21 -0.62 -13.95
CA ALA A 51 -9.13 -0.82 -15.06
C ALA A 51 -9.55 -2.29 -15.24
N ALA A 52 -8.59 -3.22 -15.12
CA ALA A 52 -8.87 -4.65 -15.21
C ALA A 52 -9.70 -5.14 -14.01
N LEU A 53 -9.35 -4.73 -12.78
CA LEU A 53 -10.03 -5.18 -11.56
C LEU A 53 -11.41 -4.56 -11.36
N GLU A 54 -11.63 -3.33 -11.83
CA GLU A 54 -12.97 -2.73 -11.98
C GLU A 54 -13.83 -3.60 -12.90
N THR A 55 -13.29 -3.98 -14.06
CA THR A 55 -14.00 -4.88 -15.01
C THR A 55 -14.27 -6.24 -14.39
N CYS A 56 -13.34 -6.82 -13.62
CA CYS A 56 -13.62 -8.04 -12.88
C CYS A 56 -14.81 -7.85 -11.93
N LEU A 57 -14.81 -6.78 -11.13
CA LEU A 57 -15.84 -6.53 -10.12
C LEU A 57 -17.22 -6.32 -10.77
N GLU A 58 -17.28 -5.70 -11.94
CA GLU A 58 -18.52 -5.53 -12.73
C GLU A 58 -19.07 -6.85 -13.28
N LEU A 59 -18.19 -7.75 -13.74
CA LEU A 59 -18.57 -9.04 -14.31
C LEU A 59 -18.86 -10.11 -13.25
N THR A 60 -18.49 -9.86 -12.00
CA THR A 60 -18.53 -10.87 -10.93
C THR A 60 -19.75 -10.68 -10.00
N PRO A 61 -20.59 -11.71 -9.80
CA PRO A 61 -21.69 -11.62 -8.84
C PRO A 61 -21.18 -11.40 -7.40
N LYS A 62 -21.84 -10.51 -6.67
CA LYS A 62 -21.39 -10.03 -5.35
C LYS A 62 -21.20 -11.13 -4.30
N ASP A 63 -21.98 -12.20 -4.38
CA ASP A 63 -22.00 -13.33 -3.45
C ASP A 63 -20.90 -14.36 -3.71
N THR A 64 -20.08 -14.17 -4.75
CA THR A 64 -18.99 -15.09 -5.08
C THR A 64 -17.69 -14.76 -4.35
N PRO A 65 -16.81 -15.75 -4.09
CA PRO A 65 -15.48 -15.50 -3.54
C PRO A 65 -14.62 -14.59 -4.44
N LEU A 66 -14.74 -14.72 -5.76
CA LEU A 66 -13.98 -13.90 -6.71
C LEU A 66 -14.30 -12.41 -6.57
N TYR A 67 -15.53 -12.05 -6.20
CA TYR A 67 -15.91 -10.66 -5.99
C TYR A 67 -15.07 -10.00 -4.90
N LEU A 68 -14.92 -10.71 -3.77
CA LEU A 68 -14.13 -10.26 -2.61
C LEU A 68 -12.64 -10.14 -2.97
N GLU A 69 -12.12 -11.06 -3.79
CA GLU A 69 -10.74 -11.00 -4.27
C GLU A 69 -10.52 -9.84 -5.26
N CYS A 70 -11.41 -9.63 -6.22
CA CYS A 70 -11.32 -8.49 -7.15
C CYS A 70 -11.42 -7.16 -6.40
N GLN A 71 -12.27 -7.08 -5.37
CA GLN A 71 -12.40 -5.89 -4.54
C GLN A 71 -11.15 -5.62 -3.68
N TRP A 72 -10.57 -6.66 -3.09
CA TRP A 72 -9.32 -6.53 -2.33
C TRP A 72 -8.17 -6.03 -3.19
N GLU A 73 -7.97 -6.67 -4.35
CA GLU A 73 -6.87 -6.34 -5.26
C GLU A 73 -7.08 -4.99 -5.94
N LEU A 74 -8.33 -4.59 -6.22
CA LEU A 74 -8.64 -3.26 -6.71
C LEU A 74 -8.21 -2.18 -5.70
N GLY A 75 -8.37 -2.46 -4.41
CA GLY A 75 -7.84 -1.57 -3.37
C GLY A 75 -6.31 -1.42 -3.44
N TRP A 76 -5.56 -2.48 -3.76
CA TRP A 76 -4.11 -2.34 -4.02
C TRP A 76 -3.80 -1.51 -5.27
N ALA A 77 -4.59 -1.64 -6.32
CA ALA A 77 -4.42 -0.85 -7.53
C ALA A 77 -4.60 0.64 -7.27
N TYR A 78 -5.59 1.01 -6.45
CA TYR A 78 -5.78 2.40 -6.02
C TYR A 78 -4.78 2.85 -4.96
N TRP A 79 -4.28 1.94 -4.13
CA TRP A 79 -3.18 2.21 -3.20
C TRP A 79 -1.92 2.66 -3.95
N LEU A 80 -1.55 1.97 -5.04
CA LEU A 80 -0.41 2.38 -5.89
C LEU A 80 -0.58 3.79 -6.47
N GLN A 81 -1.82 4.23 -6.63
CA GLN A 81 -2.18 5.54 -7.17
C GLN A 81 -2.38 6.61 -6.08
N ASN A 82 -2.25 6.24 -4.80
CA ASN A 82 -2.60 7.08 -3.64
C ASN A 82 -4.06 7.58 -3.64
N ASP A 83 -4.98 6.84 -4.28
CA ASP A 83 -6.40 7.19 -4.33
C ASP A 83 -7.14 6.63 -3.10
N TRP A 84 -6.83 7.19 -1.94
CA TRP A 84 -7.37 6.73 -0.65
C TRP A 84 -8.89 6.80 -0.57
N VAL A 85 -9.51 7.69 -1.36
CA VAL A 85 -10.97 7.85 -1.43
C VAL A 85 -11.62 6.58 -1.98
N LYS A 86 -10.93 5.88 -2.89
CA LYS A 86 -11.40 4.62 -3.44
C LYS A 86 -10.93 3.39 -2.67
N VAL A 87 -9.71 3.41 -2.10
CA VAL A 87 -9.17 2.29 -1.31
C VAL A 87 -10.06 1.98 -0.10
N VAL A 88 -10.39 3.00 0.70
CA VAL A 88 -11.10 2.82 1.99
C VAL A 88 -12.42 2.06 1.83
N PRO A 89 -13.39 2.49 0.99
CA PRO A 89 -14.67 1.79 0.89
C PRO A 89 -14.53 0.35 0.35
N LEU A 90 -13.56 0.09 -0.54
CA LEU A 90 -13.33 -1.27 -1.05
C LEU A 90 -12.89 -2.20 0.08
N TRP A 91 -11.89 -1.78 0.86
CA TRP A 91 -11.36 -2.59 1.96
C TRP A 91 -12.27 -2.63 3.19
N GLU A 92 -13.10 -1.61 3.41
CA GLU A 92 -14.16 -1.64 4.44
C GLU A 92 -15.10 -2.82 4.23
N GLU A 93 -15.67 -2.97 3.02
CA GLU A 93 -16.56 -4.08 2.71
C GLU A 93 -15.84 -5.43 2.73
N VAL A 94 -14.57 -5.50 2.28
CA VAL A 94 -13.77 -6.74 2.36
C VAL A 94 -13.61 -7.18 3.82
N VAL A 95 -13.24 -6.26 4.73
CA VAL A 95 -13.04 -6.55 6.15
C VAL A 95 -14.35 -6.84 6.88
N GLU A 96 -15.47 -6.25 6.44
CA GLU A 96 -16.79 -6.54 6.97
C GLU A 96 -17.24 -7.97 6.62
N ARG A 97 -17.00 -8.39 5.37
CA ARG A 97 -17.44 -9.69 4.84
C ARG A 97 -16.47 -10.83 5.15
N ASP A 98 -15.18 -10.54 5.25
CA ASP A 98 -14.14 -11.46 5.74
C ASP A 98 -13.31 -10.79 6.85
N PRO A 99 -13.80 -10.81 8.10
CA PRO A 99 -13.08 -10.23 9.24
C PRO A 99 -11.78 -10.96 9.60
N SER A 100 -11.57 -12.16 9.04
CA SER A 100 -10.40 -13.01 9.30
C SER A 100 -9.27 -12.81 8.29
N ARG A 101 -9.51 -12.00 7.24
CA ARG A 101 -8.56 -11.75 6.17
C ARG A 101 -7.21 -11.26 6.71
N PRO A 102 -6.09 -11.92 6.37
CA PRO A 102 -4.77 -11.49 6.81
C PRO A 102 -4.51 -10.03 6.48
N GLU A 103 -3.98 -9.28 7.44
CA GLU A 103 -3.64 -7.85 7.33
C GLU A 103 -4.82 -6.90 7.02
N GLY A 104 -6.04 -7.39 6.77
CA GLY A 104 -7.16 -6.58 6.26
C GLY A 104 -7.48 -5.36 7.14
N ARG A 105 -7.62 -5.57 8.45
CA ARG A 105 -7.89 -4.48 9.41
C ARG A 105 -6.74 -3.49 9.50
N GLU A 106 -5.50 -3.96 9.56
CA GLU A 106 -4.32 -3.09 9.67
C GLU A 106 -4.16 -2.21 8.42
N ARG A 107 -4.34 -2.80 7.23
CA ARG A 107 -4.27 -2.09 5.96
C ARG A 107 -5.38 -1.07 5.81
N LEU A 108 -6.60 -1.43 6.22
CA LEU A 108 -7.72 -0.51 6.25
C LEU A 108 -7.45 0.69 7.16
N GLU A 109 -6.96 0.48 8.39
CA GLU A 109 -6.64 1.59 9.29
C GLU A 109 -5.53 2.49 8.73
N THR A 110 -4.53 1.91 8.06
CA THR A 110 -3.49 2.68 7.37
C THR A 110 -4.09 3.50 6.22
N ALA A 111 -4.98 2.93 5.42
CA ALA A 111 -5.68 3.64 4.34
C ALA A 111 -6.54 4.80 4.88
N ARG A 112 -7.26 4.59 6.00
CA ARG A 112 -8.04 5.64 6.69
C ARG A 112 -7.15 6.77 7.17
N ALA A 113 -5.99 6.46 7.77
CA ALA A 113 -5.03 7.44 8.22
C ALA A 113 -4.48 8.27 7.04
N ASN A 114 -4.11 7.63 5.94
CA ASN A 114 -3.66 8.31 4.72
C ASN A 114 -4.75 9.19 4.11
N LEU A 115 -6.00 8.72 4.07
CA LEU A 115 -7.14 9.52 3.62
C LEU A 115 -7.29 10.79 4.45
N LYS A 116 -7.21 10.67 5.78
CA LYS A 116 -7.30 11.81 6.71
C LYS A 116 -6.18 12.82 6.44
N VAL A 117 -4.93 12.36 6.29
CA VAL A 117 -3.80 13.24 5.93
C VAL A 117 -4.05 13.93 4.60
N ALA A 118 -4.47 13.20 3.57
CA ALA A 118 -4.76 13.77 2.25
C ALA A 118 -5.93 14.77 2.28
N GLN A 119 -6.93 14.56 3.13
CA GLN A 119 -8.02 15.51 3.35
C GLN A 119 -7.52 16.77 4.07
N MET A 120 -6.73 16.63 5.13
CA MET A 120 -6.13 17.76 5.84
C MET A 120 -5.28 18.62 4.89
N SER A 121 -4.41 18.01 4.09
CA SER A 121 -3.59 18.74 3.11
C SER A 121 -4.45 19.48 2.08
N ARG A 122 -5.52 18.85 1.56
CA ARG A 122 -6.45 19.51 0.62
C ARG A 122 -7.22 20.66 1.27
N GLN A 123 -7.67 20.49 2.51
CA GLN A 123 -8.32 21.55 3.27
C GLN A 123 -7.37 22.74 3.49
N SER A 124 -6.14 22.46 3.91
CA SER A 124 -5.12 23.50 4.06
C SER A 124 -4.86 24.24 2.75
N ALA A 125 -4.70 23.52 1.63
CA ALA A 125 -4.53 24.12 0.31
C ALA A 125 -5.74 24.97 -0.12
N ALA A 126 -6.97 24.49 0.10
CA ALA A 126 -8.19 25.23 -0.24
C ALA A 126 -8.42 26.45 0.67
N SER A 127 -7.92 26.42 1.90
CA SER A 127 -7.99 27.54 2.85
C SER A 127 -6.82 28.52 2.72
N ALA A 128 -5.82 28.19 1.90
CA ALA A 128 -4.70 29.08 1.65
C ALA A 128 -5.18 30.31 0.88
N SER A 129 -4.70 31.48 1.28
CA SER A 129 -4.98 32.72 0.55
C SER A 129 -4.43 32.62 -0.87
N ASP A 130 -5.23 33.00 -1.88
CA ASP A 130 -4.83 33.07 -3.29
C ASP A 130 -3.61 33.99 -3.52
N SER A 131 -3.34 34.89 -2.58
CA SER A 131 -2.15 35.73 -2.59
C SER A 131 -1.59 35.93 -1.19
N PHE A 132 -0.27 35.87 -1.07
CA PHE A 132 0.47 36.28 0.12
C PHE A 132 1.17 37.61 -0.19
N VAL A 133 0.82 38.66 0.54
CA VAL A 133 1.59 39.90 0.53
C VAL A 133 2.54 39.85 1.72
N SER A 134 3.83 39.69 1.42
CA SER A 134 4.87 39.77 2.45
C SER A 134 4.83 41.14 3.10
N LYS A 135 4.89 41.17 4.44
CA LYS A 135 5.15 42.41 5.20
C LYS A 135 6.63 42.83 5.14
N ALA A 136 7.49 41.99 4.58
CA ALA A 136 8.91 42.30 4.46
C ALA A 136 9.12 43.48 3.49
N SER A 137 10.10 44.33 3.79
CA SER A 137 10.49 45.41 2.91
C SER A 137 11.02 44.90 1.58
N SER A 138 10.90 45.72 0.53
CA SER A 138 11.53 45.43 -0.76
C SER A 138 13.04 45.23 -0.58
N GLY A 139 13.56 44.12 -1.10
CA GLY A 139 14.98 43.73 -0.95
C GLY A 139 15.34 43.06 0.38
N ALA A 140 14.37 42.76 1.25
CA ALA A 140 14.61 41.91 2.42
C ALA A 140 15.15 40.54 1.97
N GLN A 141 16.24 40.11 2.60
CA GLN A 141 16.86 38.82 2.35
C GLN A 141 16.65 37.93 3.58
N LEU A 142 16.35 36.66 3.33
CA LEU A 142 16.29 35.62 4.34
C LEU A 142 17.28 34.54 3.96
N ARG A 143 18.21 34.23 4.87
CA ARG A 143 19.18 33.17 4.72
C ARG A 143 18.67 31.93 5.43
N LEU A 144 18.40 30.89 4.64
CA LEU A 144 17.99 29.59 5.15
C LEU A 144 19.14 28.61 5.05
N ARG A 145 19.31 27.77 6.07
CA ARG A 145 20.14 26.57 5.98
C ARG A 145 19.31 25.35 6.31
N ALA A 146 19.44 24.32 5.49
CA ALA A 146 18.79 23.04 5.68
C ALA A 146 19.86 21.96 5.75
N VAL A 147 19.74 21.10 6.74
CA VAL A 147 20.47 19.83 6.77
C VAL A 147 19.48 18.70 6.49
N GLY A 148 20.00 17.55 6.06
CA GLY A 148 19.19 16.37 5.82
C GLY A 148 18.79 15.69 7.13
N ASP A 149 18.77 14.37 7.08
CA ASP A 149 18.45 13.54 8.24
C ASP A 149 19.55 13.66 9.30
N LEU A 150 19.12 13.80 10.54
CA LEU A 150 19.94 13.89 11.73
C LEU A 150 19.58 12.72 12.65
N MET A 151 20.61 12.04 13.14
CA MET A 151 20.51 11.11 14.25
C MET A 151 21.44 11.61 15.36
N ILE A 152 20.88 12.40 16.27
CA ILE A 152 21.62 13.08 17.34
C ILE A 152 21.98 12.10 18.48
N GLY A 153 21.28 10.97 18.56
CA GLY A 153 21.58 9.86 19.47
C GLY A 153 20.58 8.73 19.29
N THR A 154 20.91 7.55 19.82
CA THR A 154 19.99 6.41 19.89
C THR A 154 20.19 5.60 21.17
N THR A 155 19.11 5.08 21.73
CA THR A 155 19.12 4.08 22.81
C THR A 155 19.19 2.65 22.27
N PHE A 156 19.17 2.46 20.95
CA PHE A 156 19.20 1.15 20.31
C PHE A 156 20.18 1.09 19.10
N PRO A 157 21.15 0.15 19.11
CA PRO A 157 21.57 -0.63 20.27
C PRO A 157 22.08 0.29 21.40
N GLU A 158 22.21 -0.24 22.61
CA GLU A 158 22.67 0.56 23.76
C GLU A 158 24.10 1.12 23.55
N GLY A 159 24.41 2.23 24.20
CA GLY A 159 25.75 2.83 24.23
C GLY A 159 26.04 3.92 23.19
N TYR A 160 25.03 4.34 22.41
CA TYR A 160 25.17 5.34 21.34
C TYR A 160 24.46 6.67 21.64
N LEU A 161 24.17 6.95 22.92
CA LEU A 161 23.77 8.28 23.36
C LEU A 161 25.02 9.16 23.51
N PRO A 162 25.04 10.37 22.95
CA PRO A 162 26.14 11.30 23.18
C PRO A 162 26.16 11.75 24.66
N PRO A 163 27.34 12.05 25.21
CA PRO A 163 27.46 12.61 26.55
C PRO A 163 26.87 14.03 26.62
N ASP A 164 26.72 14.54 27.83
CA ASP A 164 26.32 15.93 28.11
C ASP A 164 25.06 16.38 27.36
N ASP A 165 24.05 15.52 27.31
CA ASP A 165 22.77 15.77 26.63
C ASP A 165 22.91 16.23 25.17
N ALA A 166 23.90 15.69 24.45
CA ALA A 166 24.20 16.05 23.06
C ALA A 166 24.56 17.53 22.83
N SER A 167 24.83 18.29 23.90
CA SER A 167 25.03 19.75 23.83
C SER A 167 26.17 20.18 22.92
N GLN A 168 27.13 19.29 22.67
CA GLN A 168 28.31 19.53 21.85
C GLN A 168 28.21 18.95 20.43
N THR A 169 27.11 18.27 20.07
CA THR A 169 26.98 17.51 18.81
C THR A 169 27.25 18.34 17.55
N PHE A 170 26.96 19.65 17.59
CA PHE A 170 27.09 20.52 16.44
C PHE A 170 28.27 21.48 16.49
N ASN A 171 29.18 21.36 17.45
CA ASN A 171 30.26 22.34 17.65
C ASN A 171 31.11 22.55 16.39
N ASP A 172 31.51 21.45 15.73
CA ASP A 172 32.39 21.48 14.57
C ASP A 172 31.75 22.14 13.33
N VAL A 173 30.41 22.13 13.28
CA VAL A 173 29.63 22.73 12.17
C VAL A 173 28.83 23.95 12.62
N GLY A 174 28.98 24.38 13.87
CA GLY A 174 28.12 25.39 14.50
C GLY A 174 28.17 26.73 13.77
N ALA A 175 29.36 27.15 13.35
CA ALA A 175 29.54 28.36 12.55
C ALA A 175 28.78 28.31 11.22
N TRP A 176 28.71 27.13 10.59
CA TRP A 176 27.93 26.93 9.37
C TRP A 176 26.44 26.98 9.69
N LEU A 177 25.97 26.25 10.70
CA LEU A 177 24.54 26.20 11.04
C LEU A 177 24.00 27.54 11.55
N GLN A 178 24.81 28.37 12.21
CA GLN A 178 24.39 29.66 12.77
C GLN A 178 24.45 30.81 11.75
N ASP A 179 25.14 30.64 10.62
CA ASP A 179 25.23 31.64 9.56
C ASP A 179 23.98 31.60 8.65
N ALA A 180 22.82 31.79 9.28
CA ALA A 180 21.48 31.79 8.68
C ALA A 180 20.49 32.52 9.61
N ASP A 181 19.39 33.03 9.06
CA ASP A 181 18.26 33.54 9.84
C ASP A 181 17.42 32.39 10.41
N LEU A 182 17.37 31.26 9.69
CA LEU A 182 16.72 30.03 10.13
C LEU A 182 17.50 28.81 9.64
N THR A 183 17.76 27.89 10.57
CA THR A 183 18.33 26.58 10.27
C THR A 183 17.38 25.48 10.73
N PHE A 184 17.15 24.50 9.86
CA PHE A 184 16.31 23.35 10.16
C PHE A 184 16.91 22.05 9.62
N GLY A 185 16.48 20.92 10.19
CA GLY A 185 16.91 19.58 9.81
C GLY A 185 15.82 18.56 10.13
N ASN A 186 15.90 17.38 9.50
CA ASN A 186 14.97 16.29 9.78
C ASN A 186 15.55 15.42 10.89
N LEU A 187 14.90 15.33 12.05
CA LEU A 187 15.33 14.43 13.10
C LEU A 187 14.71 13.05 12.89
N GLU A 188 15.52 12.07 12.49
CA GLU A 188 15.07 10.70 12.18
C GLU A 188 14.95 9.82 13.44
N GLY A 189 15.72 10.13 14.48
CA GLY A 189 15.68 9.40 15.75
C GLY A 189 14.51 9.85 16.63
N PRO A 190 13.75 8.92 17.27
CA PRO A 190 12.73 9.30 18.23
C PRO A 190 13.35 9.98 19.46
N ILE A 191 12.81 11.13 19.86
CA ILE A 191 13.09 11.72 21.19
C ILE A 191 12.03 11.19 22.14
N CYS A 192 12.40 10.25 22.99
CA CYS A 192 11.51 9.67 23.99
C CYS A 192 12.30 9.37 25.26
N ASP A 193 11.71 9.61 26.42
CA ASP A 193 12.29 9.18 27.70
C ASP A 193 12.26 7.65 27.82
N HIS A 194 11.21 7.02 27.27
CA HIS A 194 10.96 5.58 27.31
C HIS A 194 10.28 5.10 26.03
N GLY A 195 10.58 3.87 25.61
CA GLY A 195 9.95 3.22 24.47
C GLY A 195 10.65 1.91 24.10
N ALA A 196 9.93 0.96 23.52
CA ALA A 196 10.50 -0.28 23.01
C ALA A 196 10.28 -0.33 21.49
N THR A 197 11.37 -0.53 20.74
CA THR A 197 11.26 -0.77 19.29
C THR A 197 11.00 -2.25 19.03
N LYS A 198 10.01 -2.54 18.18
CA LYS A 198 9.84 -3.87 17.55
C LYS A 198 10.57 -3.96 16.20
N LYS A 199 11.16 -2.85 15.77
CA LYS A 199 11.89 -2.71 14.52
C LYS A 199 13.31 -3.25 14.76
N CYS A 200 13.75 -4.14 13.87
CA CYS A 200 14.97 -4.94 13.95
C CYS A 200 14.88 -6.04 15.04
N ASP A 201 14.78 -7.29 14.59
CA ASP A 201 14.92 -8.48 15.45
C ASP A 201 16.41 -8.60 15.81
N PRO A 202 16.80 -8.54 17.10
CA PRO A 202 18.21 -8.66 17.50
C PRO A 202 18.83 -10.02 17.14
N ASN A 203 18.04 -10.99 16.66
CA ASN A 203 18.48 -12.31 16.23
C ASN A 203 18.49 -12.51 14.70
N LYS A 204 18.35 -11.45 13.90
CA LYS A 204 18.51 -11.50 12.44
C LYS A 204 19.69 -10.68 11.95
#